data_AF-A0A0N4XS61-F1
#
_entry.id   AF-A0A0N4XS61-F1
#
_cell.length_a   1.000
_cell.length_b   1.000
_cell.length_c   1.000
_cell.angle_alpha   90.00
_cell.angle_beta   90.00
_cell.angle_gamma   90.00
#
_symmetry.space_group_name_H-M   'P 1'
#
loop_
_entity.id
_entity.type
_entity.pdbx_description
1 polymer ?
#
loop_
_entity_poly.entity_id
_entity_poly.type
_entity_poly.pdbx_seq_one_letter_code
_entity_poly.pdbx_strand_id
1 'polypeptide(L)'
;MFYEKAYSLERFVHAVNEGTSVLGECIVNEEWTRMGVVASSELVEDCKLARQRFSSEQLSALRFQPNDVVLSFLHSSLISTKKVVKDDVRGLVTCIYFTVVSFIRKNDSVPEDATLSQLLNKFKDDVIVSNVT
;
A
#
# COMPACT_ATOMS: atom_id res chain seq x y z
N MET A 1 -4.61 11.44 24.84
CA MET A 1 -4.35 10.91 23.50
C MET A 1 -4.83 9.47 23.49
N PHE A 2 -6.07 9.25 23.07
CA PHE A 2 -6.64 7.90 23.02
C PHE A 2 -6.13 7.27 21.72
N TYR A 3 -5.05 6.50 21.79
CA TYR A 3 -4.78 5.51 20.75
C TYR A 3 -5.95 4.53 20.77
N GLU A 4 -6.57 4.32 19.61
CA GLU A 4 -7.67 3.39 19.44
C GLU A 4 -7.22 2.01 19.95
N LYS A 5 -7.83 1.53 21.04
CA LYS A 5 -7.45 0.27 21.74
C LYS A 5 -7.53 -0.98 20.86
N ALA A 6 -8.07 -0.86 19.64
CA ALA A 6 -8.37 -1.97 18.74
C ALA A 6 -7.32 -2.15 17.60
N TYR A 7 -6.28 -1.32 17.54
CA TYR A 7 -5.29 -1.37 16.47
C TYR A 7 -4.18 -2.40 16.78
N SER A 8 -4.23 -3.55 16.11
CA SER A 8 -3.10 -4.50 16.10
C SER A 8 -2.26 -4.32 14.84
N LEU A 9 -0.98 -4.66 14.90
CA LEU A 9 -0.09 -4.64 13.74
C LEU A 9 -0.63 -5.50 12.59
N GLU A 10 -1.20 -6.66 12.92
CA GLU A 10 -1.82 -7.56 11.94
C GLU A 10 -2.99 -6.89 11.21
N ARG A 11 -3.91 -6.27 11.95
CA ARG A 11 -5.04 -5.54 11.35
C ARG A 11 -4.58 -4.35 10.52
N PHE A 12 -3.52 -3.66 10.95
CA PHE A 12 -2.93 -2.58 10.18
C PHE A 12 -2.41 -3.07 8.82
N VAL A 13 -1.58 -4.10 8.82
CA VAL A 13 -1.01 -4.69 7.61
C VAL A 13 -2.13 -5.21 6.69
N HIS A 14 -3.15 -5.86 7.25
CA HIS A 14 -4.31 -6.30 6.51
C HIS A 14 -5.06 -5.14 5.82
N ALA A 15 -5.37 -4.07 6.56
CA ALA A 15 -6.05 -2.91 6.01
C ALA A 15 -5.22 -2.21 4.92
N VAL A 16 -3.90 -2.16 5.07
CA VAL A 16 -3.00 -1.63 4.02
C VAL A 16 -3.04 -2.49 2.76
N ASN A 17 -3.07 -3.81 2.89
CA ASN A 17 -3.16 -4.73 1.76
C ASN A 17 -4.52 -4.61 1.03
N GLU A 18 -5.62 -4.52 1.77
CA GLU A 18 -6.95 -4.23 1.22
C GLU A 18 -6.97 -2.88 0.49
N GLY A 19 -6.45 -1.83 1.13
CA GLY A 19 -6.35 -0.50 0.52
C GLY A 19 -5.53 -0.53 -0.78
N THR A 20 -4.40 -1.24 -0.80
CA THR A 20 -3.56 -1.38 -2.00
C THR A 20 -4.31 -2.10 -3.12
N SER A 21 -5.08 -3.15 -2.80
CA SER A 21 -5.92 -3.86 -3.78
C SER A 21 -6.99 -2.94 -4.37
N VAL A 22 -7.68 -2.16 -3.53
CA VAL A 22 -8.68 -1.16 -3.98
C VAL A 22 -8.05 -0.09 -4.87
N LEU A 23 -6.87 0.42 -4.52
CA LEU A 23 -6.15 1.39 -5.35
C LEU A 23 -5.78 0.80 -6.71
N GLY A 24 -5.28 -0.45 -6.73
CA GLY A 24 -5.00 -1.20 -7.95
C GLY A 24 -6.24 -1.29 -8.85
N GLU A 25 -7.37 -1.72 -8.30
CA GLU A 25 -8.65 -1.78 -9.01
C GLU A 25 -9.04 -0.42 -9.60
N CYS A 26 -8.98 0.65 -8.81
CA CYS A 26 -9.33 2.00 -9.26
C CYS A 26 -8.44 2.46 -10.42
N ILE A 27 -7.13 2.19 -10.36
CA ILE A 27 -6.18 2.53 -11.43
C ILE A 27 -6.53 1.76 -12.70
N VAL A 28 -6.91 0.49 -12.61
CA VAL A 28 -7.21 -0.33 -13.77
C VAL A 28 -8.52 0.10 -14.43
N ASN A 29 -9.54 0.41 -13.63
CA ASN A 29 -10.88 0.80 -14.08
C ASN A 29 -11.04 2.31 -14.38
N GLU A 30 -10.01 3.11 -14.10
CA GLU A 30 -10.07 4.58 -14.22
C GLU A 30 -11.11 5.23 -13.28
N GLU A 31 -11.34 4.62 -12.12
CA GLU A 31 -12.29 5.09 -11.09
C GLU A 31 -11.66 6.18 -10.19
N TRP A 32 -11.18 7.26 -10.80
CA TRP A 32 -10.42 8.31 -10.11
C TRP A 32 -11.19 8.99 -8.97
N THR A 33 -12.51 9.17 -9.13
CA THR A 33 -13.37 9.74 -8.09
C THR A 33 -13.42 8.85 -6.86
N ARG A 34 -13.52 7.52 -7.04
CA ARG A 34 -13.50 6.54 -5.94
C ARG A 34 -12.13 6.49 -5.27
N MET A 35 -11.07 6.53 -6.06
CA MET A 35 -9.69 6.61 -5.56
C MET A 35 -9.48 7.85 -4.67
N GLY A 36 -10.01 9.01 -5.05
CA GLY A 36 -9.92 10.25 -4.28
C GLY A 36 -10.63 10.24 -2.92
N VAL A 37 -11.41 9.21 -2.60
CA VAL A 37 -11.99 9.02 -1.26
C VAL A 37 -10.93 8.50 -0.27
N VAL A 38 -9.94 7.76 -0.75
CA VAL A 38 -8.94 7.05 0.07
C VAL A 38 -7.49 7.45 -0.21
N ALA A 39 -7.25 8.24 -1.26
CA ALA A 39 -5.94 8.74 -1.67
C ALA A 39 -5.90 10.27 -1.72
N SER A 40 -4.71 10.84 -1.55
CA SER A 40 -4.51 12.27 -1.76
C SER A 40 -4.72 12.64 -3.24
N SER A 41 -5.12 13.88 -3.50
CA SER A 41 -5.27 14.39 -4.87
C SER A 41 -3.97 14.30 -5.68
N GLU A 42 -2.82 14.49 -5.03
CA GLU A 42 -1.50 14.34 -5.63
C GLU A 42 -1.27 12.91 -6.12
N LEU A 43 -1.54 11.91 -5.27
CA LEU A 43 -1.40 10.51 -5.64
C LEU A 43 -2.34 10.10 -6.78
N VAL A 44 -3.58 10.64 -6.79
CA VAL A 44 -4.53 10.38 -7.88
C VAL A 44 -4.00 10.89 -9.22
N GLU A 45 -3.43 12.09 -9.27
CA GLU A 45 -2.85 12.64 -10.51
C GLU A 45 -1.60 11.88 -10.95
N ASP A 46 -0.73 11.51 -10.02
CA ASP A 46 0.45 10.68 -10.32
C ASP A 46 0.04 9.32 -10.90
N CYS A 47 -0.99 8.68 -10.34
CA CYS A 47 -1.51 7.41 -10.83
C CYS A 47 -2.14 7.54 -12.22
N LYS A 48 -2.85 8.64 -12.52
CA LYS A 48 -3.37 8.91 -13.87
C LYS A 48 -2.24 8.97 -14.90
N LEU A 49 -1.16 9.69 -14.58
CA LEU A 49 0.00 9.83 -15.46
C LEU A 49 0.76 8.51 -15.60
N ALA A 50 0.97 7.78 -14.51
CA ALA A 50 1.66 6.50 -14.51
C ALA A 50 0.90 5.44 -15.33
N ARG A 51 -0.43 5.38 -15.18
CA ARG A 51 -1.30 4.44 -15.90
C ARG A 51 -1.11 4.51 -17.41
N GLN A 52 -0.95 5.71 -17.98
CA GLN A 52 -0.76 5.91 -19.43
C GLN A 52 0.46 5.16 -19.98
N ARG A 53 1.40 4.79 -19.11
CA ARG A 53 2.64 4.07 -19.46
C ARG A 53 2.55 2.57 -19.20
N PHE A 54 1.46 2.09 -18.60
CA PHE A 54 1.30 0.67 -18.28
C PHE A 54 0.85 -0.12 -19.50
N SER A 55 1.49 -1.28 -19.71
CA SER A 55 1.00 -2.29 -20.64
C SER A 55 -0.27 -2.95 -20.11
N SER A 56 -1.02 -3.62 -21.00
CA SER A 56 -2.20 -4.39 -20.59
C SER A 56 -1.87 -5.47 -19.55
N GLU A 57 -0.69 -6.09 -19.65
CA GLU A 57 -0.19 -7.08 -18.70
C GLU A 57 0.06 -6.45 -17.32
N GLN A 58 0.71 -5.28 -17.28
CA GLN A 58 0.95 -4.54 -16.04
C GLN A 58 -0.37 -4.10 -15.39
N LEU A 59 -1.34 -3.66 -16.19
CA LEU A 59 -2.68 -3.35 -15.70
C LEU A 59 -3.40 -4.58 -15.16
N SER A 60 -3.28 -5.73 -15.81
CA SER A 60 -3.85 -6.97 -15.30
C SER A 60 -3.26 -7.34 -13.95
N ALA A 61 -1.95 -7.14 -13.76
CA ALA A 61 -1.25 -7.47 -12.53
C ALA A 61 -1.68 -6.58 -11.33
N LEU A 62 -2.27 -5.41 -11.57
CA LEU A 62 -2.84 -4.57 -10.51
C LEU A 62 -4.20 -5.06 -10.00
N ARG A 63 -4.84 -6.03 -10.67
CA ARG A 63 -6.11 -6.64 -10.24
C ARG A 63 -5.90 -7.81 -9.28
N PHE A 64 -5.09 -7.62 -8.26
CA PHE A 64 -4.85 -8.64 -7.24
C PHE A 64 -5.88 -8.54 -6.10
N GLN A 65 -6.18 -9.67 -5.48
CA GLN A 65 -6.97 -9.78 -4.26
C GLN A 65 -6.06 -9.73 -3.02
N PRO A 66 -6.57 -9.35 -1.84
CA PRO A 66 -5.76 -9.36 -0.61
C PRO A 66 -5.07 -10.71 -0.33
N ASN A 67 -5.70 -11.83 -0.71
CA ASN A 67 -5.14 -13.19 -0.55
C ASN A 67 -4.01 -13.51 -1.53
N ASP A 68 -3.78 -12.68 -2.54
CA ASP A 68 -2.62 -12.80 -3.42
C ASP A 68 -1.35 -12.25 -2.74
N VAL A 69 -1.50 -11.54 -1.61
CA VAL A 69 -0.38 -11.09 -0.80
C VAL A 69 0.19 -12.26 0.01
N VAL A 70 1.42 -12.66 -0.31
CA VAL A 70 2.10 -13.79 0.33
C VAL A 70 2.76 -13.36 1.63
N LEU A 71 3.39 -12.20 1.62
CA LEU A 71 4.18 -11.72 2.73
C LEU A 71 4.16 -10.20 2.78
N SER A 72 3.87 -9.67 3.96
CA SER A 72 3.92 -8.24 4.25
C SER A 72 4.66 -7.97 5.54
N PHE A 73 5.49 -6.92 5.56
CA PHE A 73 6.17 -6.48 6.77
C PHE A 73 6.40 -4.97 6.76
N LEU A 74 6.63 -4.45 7.96
CA LEU A 74 6.99 -3.06 8.17
C LEU A 74 8.50 -2.90 7.93
N HIS A 75 8.86 -2.16 6.90
CA HIS A 75 10.25 -1.96 6.49
C HIS A 75 10.87 -0.69 7.10
N SER A 76 10.06 0.34 7.35
CA SER A 76 10.55 1.60 7.92
C SER A 76 9.49 2.24 8.79
N SER A 77 9.93 2.92 9.84
CA SER A 77 9.08 3.79 10.66
C SER A 77 9.82 5.09 10.95
N LEU A 78 9.14 6.23 10.78
CA LEU A 78 9.67 7.54 11.16
C LEU A 78 8.67 8.26 12.07
N ILE A 79 9.12 8.68 13.24
CA ILE A 79 8.35 9.56 14.12
C ILE A 79 8.83 10.99 13.88
N SER A 80 7.91 11.87 13.46
CA SER A 80 8.19 13.29 13.26
C SER A 80 7.26 14.11 14.14
N THR A 81 7.82 15.02 14.95
CA THR A 81 7.03 15.96 15.72
C THR A 81 7.12 17.34 15.07
N LYS A 82 5.99 17.91 14.66
CA LYS A 82 5.90 19.26 14.13
C LYS A 82 5.16 20.15 15.12
N LYS A 83 5.76 21.30 15.43
CA LYS A 83 5.07 22.36 16.18
C LYS A 83 4.10 23.04 15.22
N VAL A 84 2.81 22.83 15.42
CA VAL A 84 1.78 23.48 14.62
C VAL A 84 1.28 24.69 15.38
N VAL A 85 1.41 25.85 14.75
CA VAL A 85 0.81 27.10 15.20
C VAL A 85 -0.20 27.49 14.14
N LYS A 86 -1.47 27.11 14.34
CA LYS A 86 -2.62 27.62 13.59
C LYS A 86 -3.51 28.39 14.55
N ASP A 87 -4.28 29.34 14.03
CA ASP A 87 -5.00 30.34 14.83
C ASP A 87 -5.87 29.74 15.95
N ASP A 88 -6.44 28.54 15.74
CA ASP A 88 -7.28 27.82 16.73
C ASP A 88 -6.64 26.60 17.39
N VAL A 89 -5.41 26.21 17.02
CA VAL A 89 -4.74 25.03 17.57
C VAL A 89 -3.27 25.35 17.87
N ARG A 90 -2.93 25.44 19.15
CA ARG A 90 -1.54 25.46 19.64
C ARG A 90 -1.17 24.09 20.19
N GLY A 91 -0.23 23.41 19.56
CA GLY A 91 0.23 22.11 20.06
C GLY A 91 1.43 21.52 19.32
N LEU A 92 1.95 20.43 19.87
CA LEU A 92 2.87 19.53 19.20
C LEU A 92 2.04 18.45 18.50
N VAL A 93 2.18 18.33 17.18
CA VAL A 93 1.60 17.23 16.41
C VAL A 93 2.69 16.19 16.21
N THR A 94 2.49 15.00 16.76
CA THR A 94 3.36 13.84 16.49
C THR A 94 2.76 13.03 15.35
N CYS A 95 3.45 13.01 14.21
CA CYS A 95 3.15 12.16 13.08
C CYS A 95 4.01 10.90 13.16
N ILE A 96 3.42 9.75 12.89
CA ILE A 96 4.15 8.49 12.76
C ILE A 96 3.92 7.99 11.33
N TYR A 97 5.00 7.81 10.59
CA TYR A 97 5.01 7.31 9.22
C TYR A 97 5.54 5.88 9.23
N PHE A 98 4.93 5.00 8.44
CA PHE A 98 5.33 3.60 8.35
C PHE A 98 5.29 3.15 6.90
N THR A 99 6.35 2.49 6.44
CA THR A 99 6.32 1.83 5.14
C THR A 99 6.02 0.35 5.31
N VAL A 100 4.92 -0.12 4.71
CA VAL A 100 4.60 -1.54 4.55
C VAL A 100 5.08 -1.98 3.17
N VAL A 101 5.83 -3.09 3.16
CA VAL A 101 6.27 -3.77 1.94
C VAL A 101 5.45 -5.04 1.81
N SER A 102 4.79 -5.22 0.68
CA SER A 102 3.94 -6.37 0.38
C SER A 102 4.37 -7.07 -0.91
N PHE A 103 4.50 -8.39 -0.84
CA PHE A 103 4.79 -9.26 -1.98
C PHE A 103 3.49 -9.89 -2.48
N ILE A 104 3.10 -9.53 -3.70
CA ILE A 104 1.84 -9.94 -4.32
C ILE A 104 2.13 -10.92 -5.45
N ARG A 105 1.44 -12.07 -5.49
CA ARG A 105 1.59 -13.06 -6.56
C ARG A 105 1.02 -12.55 -7.87
N LYS A 106 1.74 -12.79 -8.98
CA LYS A 106 1.19 -12.60 -10.33
C LYS A 106 0.46 -13.85 -10.83
N ASN A 107 0.78 -15.02 -10.28
CA ASN A 107 0.28 -16.31 -10.72
C ASN A 107 0.40 -17.37 -9.61
N ASP A 108 -0.22 -18.52 -9.82
CA ASP A 108 -0.31 -19.62 -8.85
C ASP A 108 1.00 -20.42 -8.67
N SER A 109 2.07 -20.09 -9.40
CA SER A 109 3.37 -20.78 -9.24
C SER A 109 4.07 -20.43 -7.93
N VAL A 110 3.68 -19.32 -7.29
CA VAL A 110 4.22 -18.86 -6.00
C VAL A 110 3.37 -19.45 -4.86
N PRO A 111 3.97 -20.27 -3.98
CA PRO A 111 3.27 -20.80 -2.80
C PRO A 111 2.82 -19.71 -1.82
N GLU A 112 1.72 -19.96 -1.11
CA GLU A 112 1.18 -19.04 -0.09
C GLU A 112 2.09 -18.87 1.12
N ASP A 113 2.95 -19.85 1.39
CA ASP A 113 3.90 -19.88 2.49
C ASP A 113 5.35 -19.59 2.06
N ALA A 114 5.54 -19.01 0.86
CA ALA A 114 6.87 -18.72 0.35
C ALA A 114 7.61 -17.72 1.26
N THR A 115 8.84 -18.08 1.62
CA THR A 115 9.70 -17.26 2.48
C THR A 115 10.22 -16.03 1.73
N LEU A 116 10.60 -14.98 2.46
CA LEU A 116 11.20 -13.77 1.88
C LEU A 116 12.41 -14.10 0.98
N SER A 117 13.26 -15.06 1.38
CA SER A 117 14.40 -15.48 0.56
C SER A 117 13.97 -16.11 -0.76
N GLN A 118 12.90 -16.92 -0.76
CA GLN A 118 12.37 -17.51 -2.00
C GLN A 118 11.74 -16.44 -2.90
N LEU A 119 11.01 -15.49 -2.32
CA LEU A 119 10.38 -14.38 -3.04
C LEU A 119 11.43 -13.48 -3.72
N LEU A 120 12.55 -13.20 -3.05
CA LEU A 120 13.62 -12.34 -3.58
C LEU A 120 14.51 -13.04 -4.62
N ASN A 121 14.61 -14.37 -4.59
CA ASN A 121 15.54 -15.12 -5.44
C ASN A 121 14.82 -15.95 -6.51
N LYS A 122 13.98 -16.89 -6.09
CA LYS A 122 13.34 -17.88 -6.97
C LYS A 122 12.15 -17.30 -7.72
N PHE A 123 11.32 -16.50 -7.04
CA PHE A 123 10.04 -16.01 -7.55
C PHE A 123 10.05 -14.52 -7.87
N LYS A 124 11.22 -13.88 -7.99
CA LYS A 124 11.36 -12.42 -8.14
C LYS A 124 10.57 -11.86 -9.32
N ASP A 125 10.44 -12.64 -10.39
CA ASP A 125 9.76 -12.23 -11.63
C ASP A 125 8.25 -12.55 -11.57
N ASP A 126 7.85 -13.44 -10.67
CA ASP A 126 6.47 -13.91 -10.45
C ASP A 126 5.71 -13.11 -9.38
N VAL A 127 6.35 -12.10 -8.77
CA VAL A 127 5.75 -11.25 -7.74
C VAL A 127 5.83 -9.77 -8.08
N ILE A 128 4.88 -9.01 -7.55
CA ILE A 128 4.90 -7.55 -7.51
C ILE A 128 5.29 -7.13 -6.10
N VAL A 129 6.21 -6.17 -5.99
CA VAL A 129 6.57 -5.56 -4.71
C VAL A 129 5.86 -4.23 -4.61
N SER A 130 4.96 -4.12 -3.63
CA SER A 130 4.24 -2.88 -3.31
C SER A 130 4.81 -2.25 -2.05
N ASN A 131 5.13 -0.96 -2.12
CA ASN A 131 5.60 -0.16 -0.99
C ASN A 131 4.57 0.94 -0.70
N VAL A 132 3.93 0.89 0.47
CA VAL A 132 2.91 1.85 0.91
C VAL A 132 3.41 2.58 2.15
N THR A 133 3.37 3.92 2.16
CA THR A 133 3.87 4.79 3.26
C THR A 133 2.76 5.65 3.86
#